data_AF-A0A815IXK8-F1
#
_entry.id   AF-A0A815IXK8-F1
#
_cell.length_a   1.000
_cell.length_b   1.000
_cell.length_c   1.000
_cell.angle_alpha   90.00
_cell.angle_beta   90.00
_cell.angle_gamma   90.00
#
_symmetry.space_group_name_H-M   'P 1'
#
loop_
_entity.id
_entity.type
_entity.pdbx_description
1 polymer ?
#
loop_
_entity_poly.entity_id
_entity_poly.type
_entity_poly.pdbx_seq_one_letter_code
_entity_poly.pdbx_strand_id
1 'polypeptide(L)'
;MHQNQTKKKSSSKPFSLFAPTVAEVNLYHKEEYHRKDSYYCGPRFNYDYYDEILKIKPAVKYARDIIQYWIEEFHFDGIRFDAIKQIDNNNNILHELDHVVRSIHQNQPFFTQIEDISQTLNIIKENNSSIDVCWSSKFHDVIYQILINQNKFDLDQLKYVISAKNFINYLTCHNNDI
;
A
#
# COMPACT_ATOMS: atom_id res chain seq x y z
N MET A 1 20.95 -27.08 62.30
CA MET A 1 20.83 -27.32 60.86
C MET A 1 19.57 -26.61 60.35
N HIS A 2 19.71 -25.42 59.78
CA HIS A 2 18.62 -24.69 59.13
C HIS A 2 19.10 -24.35 57.71
N GLN A 3 18.48 -24.99 56.72
CA GLN A 3 18.75 -24.73 55.31
C GLN A 3 17.95 -23.49 54.88
N ASN A 4 18.64 -22.40 54.59
CA ASN A 4 18.08 -21.23 53.92
C ASN A 4 17.88 -21.56 52.43
N GLN A 5 16.63 -21.72 52.01
CA GLN A 5 16.26 -21.74 50.59
C GLN A 5 16.21 -20.30 50.06
N THR A 6 17.23 -19.89 49.32
CA THR A 6 17.23 -18.65 48.55
C THR A 6 16.38 -18.83 47.29
N LYS A 7 15.14 -18.30 47.32
CA LYS A 7 14.30 -18.12 46.13
C LYS A 7 15.01 -17.20 45.13
N LYS A 8 15.51 -17.76 44.02
CA LYS A 8 15.90 -16.97 42.84
C LYS A 8 14.64 -16.34 42.24
N LYS A 9 14.45 -15.03 42.46
CA LYS A 9 13.50 -14.24 41.65
C LYS A 9 14.07 -14.17 40.23
N SER A 10 13.39 -14.77 39.26
CA SER A 10 13.67 -14.51 37.85
C SER A 10 13.29 -13.07 37.55
N SER A 11 14.28 -12.22 37.30
CA SER A 11 14.04 -10.91 36.73
C SER A 11 13.74 -11.09 35.24
N SER A 12 12.47 -11.28 34.90
CA SER A 12 11.99 -11.02 33.54
C SER A 12 12.28 -9.56 33.25
N LYS A 13 13.35 -9.28 32.49
CA LYS A 13 13.58 -7.95 31.92
C LYS A 13 12.36 -7.60 31.06
N PRO A 14 11.80 -6.38 31.19
CA PRO A 14 10.73 -5.96 30.30
C PRO A 14 11.26 -6.00 28.86
N PHE A 15 10.41 -6.43 27.93
CA PHE A 15 10.63 -6.22 26.49
C PHE A 15 10.80 -4.71 26.29
N SER A 16 12.04 -4.23 26.19
CA SER A 16 12.26 -2.88 25.70
C SER A 16 12.05 -2.92 24.20
N LEU A 17 11.03 -2.21 23.71
CA LEU A 17 10.99 -1.75 22.33
C LEU A 17 12.26 -0.92 22.12
N PHE A 18 13.33 -1.57 21.67
CA PHE A 18 14.51 -0.85 21.19
C PHE A 18 14.10 -0.17 19.90
N ALA A 19 14.27 1.15 19.84
CA ALA A 19 14.23 1.85 18.57
C ALA A 19 15.26 1.16 17.63
N PRO A 20 14.88 0.86 16.38
CA PRO A 20 15.78 0.19 15.46
C PRO A 20 17.07 1.00 15.30
N THR A 21 18.19 0.30 15.20
CA THR A 21 19.48 0.92 14.90
C THR A 21 19.42 1.61 13.53
N VAL A 22 20.25 2.63 13.30
CA VAL A 22 20.34 3.32 11.99
C VAL A 22 20.62 2.33 10.86
N ALA A 23 21.38 1.26 11.14
CA ALA A 23 21.62 0.17 10.19
C ALA A 23 20.35 -0.63 9.83
N GLU A 24 19.49 -0.92 10.81
CA GLU A 24 18.19 -1.60 10.57
C GLU A 24 17.21 -0.68 9.83
N VAL A 25 17.23 0.63 10.12
CA VAL A 25 16.42 1.61 9.39
C VAL A 25 16.84 1.67 7.92
N ASN A 26 18.16 1.71 7.65
CA ASN A 26 18.72 1.78 6.30
C ASN A 26 18.55 0.49 5.49
N LEU A 27 18.31 -0.65 6.16
CA LEU A 27 18.02 -1.92 5.50
C LEU A 27 16.68 -1.90 4.75
N TYR A 28 15.70 -1.20 5.33
CA TYR A 28 14.34 -1.14 4.81
C TYR A 28 14.01 0.19 4.15
N HIS A 29 14.65 1.29 4.54
CA HIS A 29 14.28 2.63 4.13
C HIS A 29 15.36 3.28 3.29
N LYS A 30 14.92 4.11 2.35
CA LYS A 30 15.81 5.00 1.62
C LYS A 30 15.98 6.26 2.46
N GLU A 31 17.19 6.52 2.95
CA GLU A 31 17.50 7.84 3.50
C GLU A 31 17.63 8.82 2.34
N GLU A 32 16.57 9.56 1.99
CA GLU A 32 16.74 10.79 1.22
C GLU A 32 15.56 11.80 1.32
N TYR A 33 15.88 12.93 1.97
CA TYR A 33 15.74 14.33 1.53
C TYR A 33 14.58 14.78 0.62
N HIS A 34 13.33 14.38 0.91
CA HIS A 34 12.15 15.08 0.36
C HIS A 34 11.30 15.81 1.40
N ARG A 35 11.89 16.29 2.51
CA ARG A 35 11.18 17.12 3.51
C ARG A 35 10.48 18.36 2.93
N LYS A 36 10.84 18.79 1.71
CA LYS A 36 10.25 19.95 1.02
C LYS A 36 9.13 19.59 0.04
N ASP A 37 8.85 18.31 -0.18
CA ASP A 37 7.69 17.88 -0.96
C ASP A 37 6.43 18.02 -0.08
N SER A 38 5.39 18.66 -0.60
CA SER A 38 4.09 18.78 0.08
C SER A 38 3.45 17.41 0.36
N TYR A 39 3.90 16.36 -0.33
CA TYR A 39 3.44 14.98 -0.15
C TYR A 39 4.36 14.12 0.73
N TYR A 40 5.29 14.72 1.48
CA TYR A 40 6.18 13.97 2.37
C TYR A 40 5.46 13.50 3.63
N CYS A 41 5.31 12.17 3.78
CA CYS A 41 4.64 11.54 4.92
C CYS A 41 5.60 10.79 5.87
N GLY A 42 6.92 10.91 5.68
CA GLY A 42 7.93 10.21 6.47
C GLY A 42 8.92 9.38 5.64
N PRO A 43 9.74 8.53 6.29
CA PRO A 43 10.66 7.63 5.60
C PRO A 43 9.92 6.70 4.62
N ARG A 44 10.55 6.39 3.48
CA ARG A 44 10.00 5.49 2.46
C ARG A 44 10.75 4.17 2.42
N PHE A 45 10.03 3.08 2.16
CA PHE A 45 10.66 1.78 1.91
C PHE A 45 11.56 1.85 0.66
N ASN A 46 12.72 1.20 0.74
CA ASN A 46 13.65 1.03 -0.35
C ASN A 46 13.42 -0.35 -1.01
N TYR A 47 12.46 -0.41 -1.93
CA TYR A 47 12.14 -1.65 -2.66
C TYR A 47 13.22 -2.07 -3.68
N ASP A 48 14.18 -1.18 -3.98
CA ASP A 48 15.28 -1.46 -4.89
C ASP A 48 16.51 -2.05 -4.18
N TYR A 49 16.65 -1.82 -2.88
CA TYR A 49 17.78 -2.31 -2.11
C TYR A 49 17.83 -3.85 -2.07
N TYR A 50 19.00 -4.37 -2.44
CA TYR A 50 19.32 -5.79 -2.37
C TYR A 50 20.45 -6.00 -1.36
N ASP A 51 20.19 -6.83 -0.36
CA ASP A 51 21.17 -7.24 0.63
C ASP A 51 22.03 -8.37 0.06
N GLU A 52 23.30 -8.10 -0.18
CA GLU A 52 24.24 -9.06 -0.78
C GLU A 52 24.65 -10.21 0.15
N ILE A 53 24.48 -10.06 1.46
CA ILE A 53 24.83 -11.10 2.45
C ILE A 53 23.66 -12.07 2.57
N LEU A 54 22.45 -11.54 2.74
CA LEU A 54 21.23 -12.32 2.90
C LEU A 54 20.64 -12.78 1.56
N LYS A 55 21.11 -12.20 0.45
CA LYS A 55 20.65 -12.48 -0.93
C LYS A 55 19.15 -12.22 -1.13
N ILE A 56 18.61 -11.20 -0.48
CA ILE A 56 17.20 -10.81 -0.54
C ILE A 56 17.03 -9.31 -0.80
N LYS A 57 15.83 -8.90 -1.20
CA LYS A 57 15.36 -7.51 -1.09
C LYS A 57 14.54 -7.36 0.19
N PRO A 58 15.08 -6.78 1.29
CA PRO A 58 14.43 -6.79 2.60
C PRO A 58 13.04 -6.15 2.60
N ALA A 59 12.89 -4.95 2.02
CA ALA A 59 11.60 -4.25 1.96
C ALA A 59 10.54 -5.01 1.14
N VAL A 60 10.93 -5.60 0.01
CA VAL A 60 10.03 -6.43 -0.80
C VAL A 60 9.60 -7.67 -0.02
N LYS A 61 10.54 -8.38 0.60
CA LYS A 61 10.24 -9.55 1.44
C LYS A 61 9.28 -9.19 2.57
N TYR A 62 9.54 -8.10 3.28
CA TYR A 62 8.69 -7.64 4.36
C TYR A 62 7.26 -7.34 3.89
N ALA A 63 7.09 -6.64 2.77
CA ALA A 63 5.77 -6.37 2.21
C ALA A 63 5.02 -7.66 1.81
N ARG A 64 5.74 -8.62 1.20
CA ARG A 64 5.18 -9.95 0.87
C ARG A 64 4.74 -10.71 2.12
N ASP A 65 5.60 -10.78 3.13
CA ASP A 65 5.34 -11.49 4.39
C ASP A 65 4.11 -10.90 5.10
N ILE A 66 3.95 -9.56 5.10
CA ILE A 66 2.76 -8.91 5.68
C ILE A 66 1.48 -9.25 4.93
N ILE A 67 1.49 -9.15 3.59
CA ILE A 67 0.31 -9.44 2.79
C ILE A 67 -0.12 -10.88 3.01
N GLN A 68 0.83 -11.82 2.96
CA GLN A 68 0.55 -13.22 3.23
C GLN A 68 -0.06 -13.41 4.62
N TYR A 69 0.54 -12.81 5.65
CA TYR A 69 0.02 -12.87 7.01
C TYR A 69 -1.41 -12.34 7.14
N TRP A 70 -1.73 -11.19 6.55
CA TRP A 70 -3.09 -10.64 6.57
C TRP A 70 -4.10 -11.55 5.88
N ILE A 71 -3.70 -12.16 4.77
CA ILE A 71 -4.55 -13.06 4.02
C ILE A 71 -4.78 -14.37 4.79
N GLU A 72 -3.72 -14.99 5.30
CA GLU A 72 -3.80 -16.30 5.95
C GLU A 72 -4.45 -16.22 7.34
N GLU A 73 -4.13 -15.20 8.14
CA GLU A 73 -4.59 -15.10 9.53
C GLU A 73 -5.91 -14.35 9.68
N PHE A 74 -6.17 -13.37 8.80
CA PHE A 74 -7.39 -12.55 8.87
C PHE A 74 -8.36 -12.80 7.73
N HIS A 75 -8.01 -13.68 6.78
CA HIS A 75 -8.88 -14.10 5.68
C HIS A 75 -9.42 -12.93 4.88
N PHE A 76 -8.56 -11.96 4.56
CA PHE A 76 -8.94 -10.86 3.69
C PHE A 76 -9.28 -11.37 2.29
N ASP A 77 -10.37 -10.87 1.70
CA ASP A 77 -10.78 -11.17 0.33
C ASP A 77 -10.28 -10.11 -0.68
N GLY A 78 -9.55 -9.10 -0.21
CA GLY A 78 -9.08 -8.00 -1.04
C GLY A 78 -8.16 -7.03 -0.32
N ILE A 79 -7.36 -6.30 -1.09
CA ILE A 79 -6.43 -5.29 -0.60
C ILE A 79 -6.50 -4.04 -1.47
N ARG A 80 -6.60 -2.87 -0.83
CA ARG A 80 -6.40 -1.55 -1.46
C ARG A 80 -5.01 -1.03 -1.10
N PHE A 81 -4.15 -0.87 -2.10
CA PHE A 81 -2.85 -0.23 -1.97
C PHE A 81 -3.01 1.29 -1.98
N ASP A 82 -2.71 1.89 -0.83
CA ASP A 82 -2.79 3.32 -0.58
C ASP A 82 -1.57 4.06 -1.15
N ALA A 83 -1.74 5.33 -1.51
CA ALA A 83 -0.66 6.24 -1.86
C ALA A 83 0.40 5.70 -2.84
N ILE A 84 0.00 4.94 -3.88
CA ILE A 84 0.96 4.23 -4.77
C ILE A 84 1.89 5.17 -5.55
N LYS A 85 1.55 6.46 -5.64
CA LYS A 85 2.43 7.51 -6.19
C LYS A 85 3.68 7.77 -5.34
N GLN A 86 3.65 7.43 -4.05
CA GLN A 86 4.77 7.58 -3.12
C GLN A 86 5.78 6.43 -3.21
N ILE A 87 5.45 5.37 -3.94
CA ILE A 87 6.27 4.18 -4.09
C ILE A 87 7.14 4.34 -5.35
N ASP A 88 8.45 4.39 -5.17
CA ASP A 88 9.41 4.31 -6.27
C ASP A 88 9.25 2.95 -6.98
N ASN A 89 9.29 2.92 -8.32
CA ASN A 89 9.09 1.71 -9.13
C ASN A 89 7.79 0.94 -8.82
N ASN A 90 6.70 1.66 -8.54
CA ASN A 90 5.40 1.11 -8.12
C ASN A 90 4.89 -0.06 -8.96
N ASN A 91 5.04 -0.05 -10.29
CA ASN A 91 4.58 -1.14 -11.16
C ASN A 91 5.22 -2.50 -10.80
N ASN A 92 6.53 -2.52 -10.55
CA ASN A 92 7.25 -3.77 -10.28
C ASN A 92 6.84 -4.38 -8.94
N ILE A 93 6.72 -3.54 -7.90
CA ILE A 93 6.33 -4.00 -6.58
C ILE A 93 4.85 -4.38 -6.55
N LEU A 94 3.95 -3.63 -7.20
CA LEU A 94 2.54 -4.01 -7.29
C LEU A 94 2.35 -5.36 -8.00
N HIS A 95 3.10 -5.61 -9.08
CA HIS A 95 3.10 -6.91 -9.76
C HIS A 95 3.59 -8.04 -8.84
N GLU A 96 4.69 -7.83 -8.10
CA GLU A 96 5.21 -8.81 -7.15
C GLU A 96 4.20 -9.12 -6.03
N LEU A 97 3.54 -8.10 -5.49
CA LEU A 97 2.58 -8.26 -4.40
C LEU A 97 1.28 -8.94 -4.87
N ASP A 98 0.77 -8.60 -6.06
CA ASP A 98 -0.37 -9.34 -6.63
C ASP A 98 0.00 -10.79 -6.90
N HIS A 99 1.20 -11.07 -7.42
CA HIS A 99 1.62 -12.47 -7.61
C HIS A 99 1.59 -13.26 -6.29
N VAL A 100 2.01 -12.65 -5.17
CA VAL A 100 1.86 -13.29 -3.84
C VAL A 100 0.39 -13.57 -3.53
N VAL A 101 -0.49 -12.57 -3.66
CA VAL A 101 -1.94 -12.72 -3.46
C VAL A 101 -2.50 -13.89 -4.28
N ARG A 102 -2.23 -13.91 -5.59
CA ARG A 102 -2.74 -14.95 -6.50
C ARG A 102 -2.16 -16.33 -6.20
N SER A 103 -0.92 -16.40 -5.70
CA SER A 103 -0.31 -17.67 -5.31
C SER A 103 -0.98 -18.31 -4.08
N ILE A 104 -1.52 -17.49 -3.17
CA ILE A 104 -2.23 -17.92 -1.96
C ILE A 104 -3.70 -18.29 -2.31
N HIS A 105 -4.39 -17.43 -3.07
CA HIS A 105 -5.79 -17.62 -3.45
C HIS A 105 -5.95 -18.13 -4.90
N GLN A 106 -5.48 -19.35 -5.18
CA GLN A 106 -5.62 -19.93 -6.52
C GLN A 106 -7.08 -20.26 -6.91
N ASN A 107 -7.92 -20.58 -5.92
CA ASN A 107 -9.27 -21.12 -6.13
C ASN A 107 -10.39 -20.21 -5.61
N GLN A 108 -10.07 -18.99 -5.20
CA GLN A 108 -11.04 -18.04 -4.65
C GLN A 108 -10.83 -16.66 -5.27
N PRO A 109 -11.92 -15.92 -5.55
CA PRO A 109 -11.81 -14.53 -5.95
C PRO A 109 -11.07 -13.73 -4.87
N PHE A 110 -10.11 -12.92 -5.29
CA PHE A 110 -9.46 -11.93 -4.44
C PHE A 110 -9.41 -10.62 -5.20
N PHE A 111 -9.68 -9.49 -4.56
CA PHE A 111 -9.81 -8.21 -5.24
C PHE A 111 -8.69 -7.22 -4.88
N THR A 112 -7.89 -6.79 -5.86
CA THR A 112 -6.81 -5.82 -5.67
C THR A 112 -7.19 -4.44 -6.22
N GLN A 113 -6.95 -3.41 -5.42
CA GLN A 113 -7.25 -2.02 -5.76
C GLN A 113 -6.03 -1.14 -5.53
N ILE A 114 -5.88 -0.08 -6.33
CA ILE A 114 -4.89 0.99 -6.10
C ILE A 114 -5.56 2.37 -5.92
N GLU A 115 -4.90 3.25 -5.17
CA GLU A 115 -5.12 4.69 -5.20
C GLU A 115 -4.04 5.38 -6.05
N ASP A 116 -4.40 5.68 -7.31
CA ASP A 116 -3.56 6.49 -8.19
C ASP A 116 -4.19 7.87 -8.44
N ILE A 117 -3.69 8.89 -7.74
CA ILE A 117 -4.12 10.29 -7.92
C ILE A 117 -3.78 10.81 -9.32
N SER A 118 -2.74 10.26 -9.97
CA SER A 118 -2.39 10.65 -11.35
C SER A 118 -3.36 10.08 -12.39
N GLN A 119 -4.21 9.12 -11.99
CA GLN A 119 -5.14 8.39 -12.85
C GLN A 119 -4.46 7.83 -14.10
N THR A 120 -3.17 7.47 -14.01
CA THR A 120 -2.42 7.03 -15.16
C THR A 120 -2.88 5.61 -15.47
N LEU A 121 -3.81 5.54 -16.42
CA LEU A 121 -4.42 4.33 -16.96
C LEU A 121 -3.41 3.24 -17.33
N ASN A 122 -2.14 3.57 -17.54
CA ASN A 122 -1.09 2.62 -17.94
C ASN A 122 -0.92 1.48 -16.92
N ILE A 123 -1.16 1.73 -15.63
CA ILE A 123 -1.05 0.69 -14.59
C ILE A 123 -2.14 -0.39 -14.74
N ILE A 124 -3.31 -0.04 -15.30
CA ILE A 124 -4.49 -0.92 -15.44
C ILE A 124 -4.69 -1.43 -16.88
N LYS A 125 -4.24 -0.66 -17.88
CA LYS A 125 -4.53 -0.88 -19.30
C LYS A 125 -3.45 -1.63 -20.09
N GLU A 126 -2.25 -1.80 -19.58
CA GLU A 126 -1.34 -2.76 -20.22
C GLU A 126 -1.88 -4.15 -19.91
N ASN A 127 -2.12 -4.97 -20.94
CA ASN A 127 -2.84 -6.26 -20.90
C ASN A 127 -2.25 -7.34 -19.97
N ASN A 128 -1.35 -6.99 -19.06
CA ASN A 128 -0.76 -7.80 -17.99
C ASN A 128 -0.77 -7.06 -16.64
N SER A 129 -1.64 -6.05 -16.47
CA SER A 129 -1.84 -5.39 -15.18
C SER A 129 -2.24 -6.41 -14.13
N SER A 130 -1.45 -6.50 -13.07
CA SER A 130 -1.72 -7.37 -11.92
C SER A 130 -2.74 -6.76 -10.95
N ILE A 131 -3.40 -5.64 -11.28
CA ILE A 131 -4.33 -4.97 -10.38
C ILE A 131 -5.73 -4.94 -10.99
N ASP A 132 -6.75 -5.32 -10.21
CA ASP A 132 -8.11 -5.43 -10.73
C ASP A 132 -8.74 -4.06 -11.03
N VAL A 133 -8.56 -3.09 -10.12
CA VAL A 133 -9.19 -1.76 -10.26
C VAL A 133 -8.36 -0.61 -9.69
N CYS A 134 -8.68 0.61 -10.12
CA CYS A 134 -8.18 1.84 -9.52
C CYS A 134 -9.30 2.74 -9.01
N TRP A 135 -8.98 3.53 -7.99
CA TRP A 135 -9.86 4.54 -7.48
C TRP A 135 -10.01 5.73 -8.46
N SER A 136 -11.23 6.08 -8.86
CA SER A 136 -11.47 7.14 -9.85
C SER A 136 -11.74 8.50 -9.21
N SER A 137 -10.68 9.28 -8.96
CA SER A 137 -10.86 10.68 -8.54
C SER A 137 -11.54 11.53 -9.62
N LYS A 138 -11.45 11.14 -10.91
CA LYS A 138 -12.10 11.85 -12.01
C LYS A 138 -13.62 11.82 -11.91
N PHE A 139 -14.16 10.66 -11.57
CA PHE A 139 -15.60 10.52 -11.40
C PHE A 139 -16.09 11.47 -10.31
N HIS A 140 -15.42 11.45 -9.15
CA HIS A 140 -15.71 12.35 -8.05
C HIS A 140 -15.68 13.82 -8.50
N ASP A 141 -14.58 14.25 -9.13
CA ASP A 141 -14.38 15.64 -9.57
C ASP A 141 -15.50 16.10 -10.52
N VAL A 142 -15.85 15.27 -11.50
CA VAL A 142 -16.88 15.61 -12.50
C VAL A 142 -18.24 15.76 -11.83
N ILE A 143 -18.63 14.83 -10.98
CA ILE A 143 -19.92 14.89 -10.29
C ILE A 143 -19.96 16.09 -9.33
N TYR A 144 -18.91 16.31 -8.56
CA TYR A 144 -18.80 17.44 -7.63
C TYR A 144 -18.94 18.80 -8.35
N GLN A 145 -18.25 18.98 -9.49
CA GLN A 145 -18.33 20.21 -10.27
C GLN A 145 -19.73 20.45 -10.84
N ILE A 146 -20.42 19.41 -11.32
CA ILE A 146 -21.80 19.49 -11.82
C ILE A 146 -22.75 19.89 -10.70
N LEU A 147 -22.60 19.32 -9.50
CA LEU A 147 -23.46 19.58 -8.36
C LEU A 147 -23.35 21.02 -7.85
N ILE A 148 -22.14 21.59 -7.82
CA ILE A 148 -21.91 22.95 -7.32
C ILE A 148 -22.17 24.01 -8.39
N ASN A 149 -21.92 23.69 -9.67
CA ASN A 149 -22.12 24.62 -10.77
C ASN A 149 -22.64 23.89 -11.99
N GLN A 150 -23.96 23.98 -12.21
CA GLN A 150 -24.64 23.35 -13.34
C GLN A 150 -24.11 23.82 -14.70
N ASN A 151 -23.48 25.00 -14.79
CA ASN A 151 -22.86 25.48 -16.04
C ASN A 151 -21.61 24.69 -16.43
N LYS A 152 -21.07 23.86 -15.53
CA LYS A 152 -19.97 22.93 -15.82
C LYS A 152 -20.46 21.56 -16.30
N PHE A 153 -21.76 21.39 -16.53
CA PHE A 153 -22.30 20.15 -17.08
C PHE A 153 -21.77 19.92 -18.50
N ASP A 154 -21.03 18.82 -18.66
CA ASP A 154 -20.55 18.30 -19.93
C ASP A 154 -20.99 16.84 -20.05
N LEU A 155 -21.87 16.57 -21.01
CA LEU A 155 -22.46 15.24 -21.23
C LEU A 155 -21.41 14.21 -21.67
N ASP A 156 -20.42 14.61 -22.47
CA ASP A 156 -19.41 13.68 -22.99
C ASP A 156 -18.41 13.34 -21.89
N GLN A 157 -18.03 14.32 -21.06
CA GLN A 157 -17.23 14.06 -19.87
C GLN A 157 -17.95 13.14 -18.87
N LEU A 158 -19.24 13.35 -18.64
CA LEU A 158 -20.05 12.50 -17.76
C LEU A 158 -20.14 11.06 -18.29
N LYS A 159 -20.41 10.89 -19.59
CA LYS A 159 -20.41 9.57 -20.24
C LYS A 159 -19.05 8.88 -20.09
N TYR A 160 -17.96 9.60 -20.28
CA TYR A 160 -16.62 9.06 -20.14
C TYR A 160 -16.36 8.49 -18.73
N VAL A 161 -16.63 9.28 -17.67
CA VAL A 161 -16.33 8.84 -16.30
C VAL A 161 -17.25 7.73 -15.79
N ILE A 162 -18.49 7.64 -16.28
CA ILE A 162 -19.42 6.56 -15.92
C ILE A 162 -19.09 5.25 -16.66
N SER A 163 -18.57 5.34 -17.88
CA SER A 163 -18.27 4.17 -18.72
C SER A 163 -16.86 3.60 -18.54
N ALA A 164 -16.00 4.26 -17.76
CA ALA A 164 -14.64 3.82 -17.51
C ALA A 164 -14.63 2.46 -16.79
N LYS A 165 -14.06 1.44 -17.45
CA LYS A 165 -13.91 0.08 -16.89
C LYS A 165 -12.75 0.02 -15.90
N ASN A 166 -12.83 -0.90 -14.95
CA ASN A 166 -11.80 -1.17 -13.93
C ASN A 166 -11.53 0.03 -13.00
N PHE A 167 -12.58 0.81 -12.76
CA PHE A 167 -12.55 1.93 -11.82
C PHE A 167 -13.61 1.76 -10.75
N ILE A 168 -13.24 2.11 -9.51
CA ILE A 168 -14.20 2.34 -8.43
C ILE A 168 -14.59 3.81 -8.44
N ASN A 169 -15.85 4.06 -8.79
CA ASN A 169 -16.47 5.38 -8.73
C ASN A 169 -16.98 5.66 -7.33
N TYR A 170 -16.82 6.90 -6.85
CA TYR A 170 -17.24 7.32 -5.51
C TYR A 170 -17.70 8.78 -5.51
N LEU A 171 -18.63 9.10 -4.62
CA LEU A 171 -19.11 10.47 -4.43
C LEU A 171 -18.34 11.21 -3.34
N THR A 172 -17.94 10.53 -2.27
CA THR A 172 -17.09 11.07 -1.21
C THR A 172 -16.16 9.98 -0.69
N CYS A 173 -15.07 10.40 -0.06
CA CYS A 173 -14.18 9.53 0.68
C CYS A 173 -13.51 10.25 1.85
N HIS A 174 -12.66 9.53 2.59
CA HIS A 174 -11.94 10.09 3.73
C HIS A 174 -10.88 11.14 3.36
N ASN A 175 -10.51 11.26 2.08
CA ASN A 175 -9.59 12.29 1.58
C ASN A 175 -10.32 13.57 1.15
N ASN A 176 -11.66 13.55 1.10
CA ASN A 176 -12.45 14.74 0.83
C ASN A 176 -12.72 15.47 2.16
N ASP A 177 -11.89 16.45 2.49
CA ASP A 177 -12.26 17.45 3.51
C ASP A 177 -13.49 18.22 3.00
N ILE A 178 -14.54 18.32 3.81
CA ILE A 178 -15.73 19.13 3.54
C ILE A 178 -15.39 20.61 3.71
#